data_AF-A0A2G8K2B4-F1
#
_entry.id   AF-A0A2G8K2B4-F1
#
_cell.length_a   1.000
_cell.length_b   1.000
_cell.length_c   1.000
_cell.angle_alpha   90.00
_cell.angle_beta   90.00
_cell.angle_gamma   90.00
#
_symmetry.space_group_name_H-M   'P 1'
#
loop_
_entity.id
_entity.type
_entity.pdbx_description
1 polymer ?
#
loop_
_entity_poly.entity_id
_entity_poly.type
_entity_poly.pdbx_seq_one_letter_code
_entity_poly.pdbx_strand_id
1 'polypeptide(L)'
;MQREKLCISFKSESAKEAVAAGVQGIIVSAHGGRQLDGVQAPIEALPEIVDALRGSNVEVYMDGGVRSGRDVFKALAIGAKAVFIGRPIIWGLICDGTSGVKQVLQHVEDELVNTMSLCGCNRVAEITPSLVMHESQVKSKL
;
A
#
# COMPACT_ATOMS: atom_id res chain seq x y z
N MET A 1 5.63 -16.67 22.62
CA MET A 1 4.90 -15.69 21.78
C MET A 1 5.93 -14.82 21.07
N GLN A 2 6.41 -15.25 19.89
CA GLN A 2 7.26 -14.39 19.06
C GLN A 2 6.39 -13.22 18.61
N ARG A 3 6.75 -11.99 19.00
CA ARG A 3 6.06 -10.79 18.51
C ARG A 3 6.33 -10.70 17.01
N GLU A 4 5.28 -10.65 16.20
CA GLU A 4 5.38 -10.34 14.78
C GLU A 4 5.96 -8.93 14.66
N LYS A 5 7.25 -8.83 14.32
CA LYS A 5 7.93 -7.54 14.21
C LYS A 5 7.71 -7.01 12.81
N LEU A 6 6.90 -5.97 12.69
CA LEU A 6 6.81 -5.14 11.49
C LEU A 6 7.83 -4.00 11.59
N CYS A 7 8.47 -3.67 10.48
CA CYS A 7 9.37 -2.52 10.38
C CYS A 7 8.87 -1.54 9.31
N ILE A 8 9.04 -0.24 9.56
CA ILE A 8 8.75 0.79 8.57
C ILE A 8 10.01 1.06 7.76
N SER A 9 9.91 1.02 6.43
CA SER A 9 10.99 1.40 5.53
C SER A 9 10.45 2.21 4.35
N PHE A 10 11.29 3.01 3.72
CA PHE A 10 10.98 3.70 2.46
C PHE A 10 12.14 3.59 1.43
N LYS A 11 13.12 2.73 1.71
CA LYS A 11 14.26 2.36 0.85
C LYS A 11 14.51 0.86 0.88
N SER A 12 15.03 0.30 -0.21
CA SER A 12 15.27 -1.13 -0.31
C SER A 12 16.39 -1.64 0.60
N GLU A 13 17.47 -0.90 0.79
CA GLU A 13 18.61 -1.33 1.62
C GLU A 13 18.18 -1.51 3.08
N SER A 14 17.49 -0.50 3.64
CA SER A 14 16.97 -0.57 5.00
C SER A 14 15.93 -1.68 5.17
N ALA A 15 15.15 -1.99 4.12
CA ALA A 15 14.22 -3.11 4.15
C ALA A 15 14.96 -4.45 4.23
N LYS A 16 16.03 -4.65 3.44
CA LYS A 16 16.87 -5.86 3.50
C LYS A 16 17.54 -6.03 4.86
N GLU A 17 18.07 -4.96 5.43
CA GLU A 17 18.67 -4.96 6.77
C GLU A 17 17.65 -5.34 7.85
N ALA A 18 16.43 -4.79 7.78
CA ALA A 18 15.36 -5.15 8.69
C ALA A 18 14.98 -6.63 8.58
N VAL A 19 14.90 -7.16 7.35
CA VAL A 19 14.65 -8.60 7.12
C VAL A 19 15.79 -9.47 7.69
N ALA A 20 17.05 -9.07 7.49
CA ALA A 20 18.19 -9.75 8.10
C ALA A 20 18.16 -9.71 9.64
N ALA A 21 17.57 -8.67 10.23
CA ALA A 21 17.32 -8.54 11.66
C ALA A 21 16.10 -9.34 12.18
N GLY A 22 15.43 -10.11 11.32
CA GLY A 22 14.35 -11.03 11.68
C GLY A 22 12.97 -10.39 11.80
N VAL A 23 12.70 -9.30 11.06
CA VAL A 23 11.33 -8.76 10.93
C VAL A 23 10.51 -9.66 10.02
N GLN A 24 9.19 -9.70 10.26
CA GLN A 24 8.26 -10.58 9.55
C GLN A 24 7.43 -9.82 8.49
N GLY A 25 7.49 -8.49 8.53
CA GLY A 25 6.88 -7.66 7.50
C GLY A 25 7.48 -6.27 7.43
N ILE A 26 7.32 -5.65 6.27
CA ILE A 26 7.74 -4.27 6.00
C ILE A 26 6.51 -3.44 5.68
N ILE A 27 6.37 -2.28 6.31
CA ILE A 27 5.37 -1.27 5.93
C ILE A 27 6.11 -0.16 5.18
N VAL A 28 5.79 0.00 3.91
CA VAL A 28 6.29 1.12 3.10
C VAL A 28 5.55 2.38 3.50
N SER A 29 6.23 3.31 4.17
CA SER A 29 5.61 4.49 4.75
C SER A 29 6.55 5.68 4.88
N ALA A 30 6.03 6.87 4.57
CA ALA A 30 6.63 8.17 4.89
C ALA A 30 5.95 8.84 6.10
N HIS A 31 5.26 8.06 6.95
CA HIS A 31 4.51 8.53 8.12
C HIS A 31 3.48 9.63 7.78
N GLY A 32 2.85 9.50 6.61
CA GLY A 32 1.92 10.49 6.08
C GLY A 32 2.54 11.84 5.72
N GLY A 33 3.85 11.88 5.45
CA GLY A 33 4.59 13.10 5.07
C GLY A 33 4.92 14.01 6.25
N ARG A 34 5.03 13.44 7.47
CA ARG A 34 5.14 14.22 8.72
C ARG A 34 6.52 14.21 9.35
N GLN A 35 7.43 13.35 8.87
CA GLN A 35 8.74 13.16 9.49
C GLN A 35 9.84 13.89 8.71
N LEU A 36 10.01 13.56 7.43
CA LEU A 36 11.00 14.19 6.56
C LEU A 36 10.33 14.63 5.27
N ASP A 37 10.45 15.92 4.95
CA ASP A 37 9.94 16.48 3.70
C ASP A 37 10.91 16.19 2.53
N GLY A 38 10.38 16.20 1.30
CA GLY A 38 11.16 15.92 0.09
C GLY A 38 11.49 14.44 -0.15
N VAL A 39 10.97 13.52 0.67
CA VAL A 39 11.04 12.08 0.40
C VAL A 39 10.02 11.67 -0.66
N GLN A 40 10.32 10.58 -1.38
CA GLN A 40 9.40 10.01 -2.36
C GLN A 40 8.07 9.56 -1.73
N ALA A 41 7.00 9.56 -2.52
CA ALA A 41 5.72 9.02 -2.09
C ALA A 41 5.83 7.50 -1.83
N PRO A 42 5.13 6.93 -0.84
CA PRO A 42 5.20 5.49 -0.54
C PRO A 42 4.88 4.58 -1.72
N ILE A 43 3.94 4.97 -2.59
CA ILE A 43 3.59 4.21 -3.80
C ILE A 43 4.72 4.16 -4.83
N GLU A 44 5.59 5.18 -4.85
CA GLU A 44 6.79 5.24 -5.71
C GLU A 44 7.93 4.40 -5.13
N ALA A 45 8.04 4.33 -3.80
CA ALA A 45 9.02 3.48 -3.11
C ALA A 45 8.68 1.98 -3.14
N LEU A 46 7.39 1.66 -3.25
CA LEU A 46 6.88 0.29 -3.11
C LEU A 46 7.49 -0.71 -4.11
N PRO A 47 7.60 -0.43 -5.43
CA PRO A 47 8.16 -1.37 -6.39
C PRO A 47 9.59 -1.80 -6.04
N GLU A 48 10.44 -0.83 -5.66
CA GLU A 48 11.85 -1.07 -5.33
C GLU A 48 11.98 -2.01 -4.11
N ILE A 49 11.15 -1.80 -3.08
CA ILE A 49 11.16 -2.63 -1.86
C ILE A 49 10.60 -4.03 -2.16
N VAL A 50 9.51 -4.13 -2.90
CA VAL A 50 8.95 -5.43 -3.30
C VAL A 50 9.98 -6.24 -4.08
N ASP A 51 10.65 -5.63 -5.05
CA ASP A 51 11.68 -6.28 -5.87
C ASP A 51 12.89 -6.70 -5.04
N ALA A 52 13.34 -5.85 -4.13
CA ALA A 52 14.44 -6.13 -3.22
C ALA A 52 14.19 -7.30 -2.25
N LEU A 53 12.92 -7.58 -1.94
CA LEU A 53 12.49 -8.62 -1.02
C LEU A 53 11.93 -9.85 -1.74
N ARG A 54 11.96 -9.90 -3.08
CA ARG A 54 11.55 -11.09 -3.83
C ARG A 54 12.32 -12.32 -3.36
N GLY A 55 11.58 -13.41 -3.12
CA GLY A 55 12.13 -14.66 -2.60
C GLY A 55 12.32 -14.68 -1.08
N SER A 56 12.13 -13.56 -0.38
CA SER A 56 11.92 -13.58 1.06
C SER A 56 10.48 -14.01 1.38
N ASN A 57 10.27 -14.64 2.55
CA ASN A 57 8.94 -14.95 3.08
C ASN A 57 8.33 -13.78 3.87
N VAL A 58 8.80 -12.55 3.62
CA VAL A 58 8.39 -11.35 4.36
C VAL A 58 7.27 -10.66 3.62
N GLU A 59 6.19 -10.33 4.32
CA GLU A 59 5.08 -9.59 3.72
C GLU A 59 5.40 -8.10 3.61
N VAL A 60 5.02 -7.48 2.50
CA VAL A 60 5.17 -6.03 2.28
C VAL A 60 3.79 -5.39 2.32
N TYR A 61 3.62 -4.34 3.11
CA TYR A 61 2.42 -3.53 3.21
C TYR A 61 2.74 -2.09 2.84
N MET A 62 1.72 -1.24 2.68
CA MET A 62 1.93 0.19 2.39
C MET A 62 0.96 1.07 3.17
N ASP A 63 1.39 2.27 3.55
CA ASP A 63 0.48 3.35 3.95
C ASP A 63 0.82 4.67 3.24
N GLY A 64 0.06 5.71 3.53
CA GLY A 64 0.34 7.06 3.04
C GLY A 64 -0.32 7.33 1.69
N GLY A 65 -1.26 8.27 1.69
CA GLY A 65 -1.93 8.71 0.47
C GLY A 65 -3.09 7.83 -0.04
N VAL A 66 -3.37 6.66 0.53
CA VAL A 66 -4.53 5.82 0.14
C VAL A 66 -5.85 6.50 0.48
N ARG A 67 -6.67 6.82 -0.52
CA ARG A 67 -7.96 7.52 -0.34
C ARG A 67 -9.15 6.85 -1.03
N SER A 68 -8.87 5.94 -1.96
CA SER A 68 -9.87 5.29 -2.80
C SER A 68 -9.57 3.81 -2.98
N GLY A 69 -10.57 3.03 -3.39
CA GLY A 69 -10.38 1.62 -3.74
C GLY A 69 -9.42 1.42 -4.92
N ARG A 70 -9.31 2.42 -5.80
CA ARG A 70 -8.32 2.44 -6.90
C ARG A 70 -6.89 2.55 -6.40
N ASP A 71 -6.65 3.29 -5.31
CA ASP A 71 -5.32 3.39 -4.71
C ASP A 71 -4.93 2.06 -4.07
N VAL A 72 -5.89 1.40 -3.40
CA VAL A 72 -5.72 0.04 -2.87
C VAL A 72 -5.35 -0.91 -4.01
N PHE A 73 -6.14 -0.92 -5.09
CA PHE A 73 -5.90 -1.77 -6.26
C PHE A 73 -4.48 -1.59 -6.83
N LYS A 74 -4.02 -0.35 -6.99
CA LYS A 74 -2.66 -0.06 -7.48
C LYS A 74 -1.57 -0.60 -6.55
N ALA A 75 -1.70 -0.38 -5.25
CA ALA A 75 -0.72 -0.87 -4.28
C ALA A 75 -0.67 -2.41 -4.27
N LEU A 76 -1.83 -3.08 -4.32
CA LEU A 76 -1.91 -4.54 -4.43
C LEU A 76 -1.26 -5.04 -5.72
N ALA A 77 -1.55 -4.40 -6.86
CA ALA A 77 -0.97 -4.75 -8.16
C ALA A 77 0.56 -4.62 -8.18
N ILE A 78 1.12 -3.65 -7.45
CA ILE A 78 2.57 -3.44 -7.35
C ILE A 78 3.24 -4.45 -6.39
N GLY A 79 2.47 -5.13 -5.54
CA GLY A 79 2.95 -6.22 -4.69
C GLY A 79 2.79 -5.98 -3.18
N ALA A 80 2.06 -4.95 -2.75
CA ALA A 80 1.64 -4.87 -1.36
C ALA A 80 0.62 -5.98 -1.04
N LYS A 81 0.73 -6.58 0.14
CA LYS A 81 -0.21 -7.56 0.69
C LYS A 81 -1.51 -6.90 1.15
N ALA A 82 -1.40 -5.72 1.75
CA ALA A 82 -2.50 -4.88 2.19
C ALA A 82 -2.02 -3.43 2.34
N VAL A 83 -2.96 -2.51 2.54
CA VAL A 83 -2.68 -1.11 2.82
C VAL A 83 -3.30 -0.64 4.12
N PHE A 84 -2.72 0.40 4.71
CA PHE A 84 -3.25 1.05 5.91
C PHE A 84 -3.78 2.45 5.60
N ILE A 85 -4.90 2.81 6.22
CA ILE A 85 -5.57 4.10 6.05
C ILE A 85 -5.49 4.89 7.36
N GLY A 86 -4.81 6.04 7.32
CA GLY A 86 -4.64 6.91 8.48
C GLY A 86 -5.70 8.02 8.57
N ARG A 87 -5.37 9.20 8.04
CA ARG A 87 -6.20 10.43 8.14
C ARG A 87 -7.68 10.24 7.78
N PRO A 88 -8.08 9.52 6.72
CA PRO A 88 -9.50 9.33 6.41
C PRO A 88 -10.31 8.71 7.55
N ILE A 89 -9.71 7.81 8.34
CA ILE A 89 -10.38 7.21 9.50
C ILE A 89 -10.67 8.28 10.56
N ILE A 90 -9.71 9.17 10.83
CA ILE A 90 -9.89 10.27 11.79
C ILE A 90 -10.94 11.26 11.28
N TRP A 91 -10.95 11.56 9.98
CA TRP A 91 -11.96 12.45 9.40
C TRP A 91 -13.37 11.88 9.52
N GLY A 92 -13.56 10.60 9.17
CA GLY A 92 -14.84 9.91 9.37
C GLY A 92 -15.27 9.92 10.83
N LEU A 93 -14.33 9.67 11.74
CA LEU A 93 -14.59 9.71 13.19
C LEU A 93 -15.07 11.08 13.66
N ILE A 94 -14.49 12.17 13.16
CA ILE A 94 -14.89 13.53 13.54
C ILE A 94 -16.27 13.88 12.94
N CYS A 95 -16.55 13.45 11.72
CA CYS A 95 -17.81 13.80 11.04
C CYS A 95 -19.04 13.09 11.61
N ASP A 96 -18.95 11.79 11.90
CA ASP A 96 -20.11 10.98 12.32
C ASP A 96 -19.71 9.82 13.26
N GLY A 97 -18.70 10.02 14.09
CA GLY A 97 -18.24 9.03 15.06
C GLY A 97 -17.90 7.69 14.42
N THR A 98 -18.29 6.60 15.08
CA THR A 98 -18.08 5.24 14.56
C THR A 98 -18.80 4.99 13.23
N SER A 99 -19.94 5.64 12.99
CA SER A 99 -20.67 5.53 11.73
C SER A 99 -19.86 6.12 10.58
N GLY A 100 -19.25 7.29 10.78
CA GLY A 100 -18.37 7.90 9.78
C GLY A 100 -17.11 7.08 9.49
N VAL A 101 -16.52 6.42 10.49
CA VAL A 101 -15.42 5.46 10.26
C VAL A 101 -15.87 4.29 9.37
N LYS A 102 -17.03 3.71 9.67
CA LYS A 102 -17.60 2.61 8.86
C LYS A 102 -17.87 3.04 7.43
N GLN A 103 -18.44 4.23 7.23
CA GLN A 103 -18.70 4.78 5.90
C GLN A 103 -17.42 4.94 5.08
N VAL A 104 -16.34 5.45 5.69
CA VAL A 104 -15.03 5.58 5.01
C VAL A 104 -14.50 4.21 4.57
N LEU A 105 -14.55 3.20 5.46
CA LEU A 105 -14.09 1.85 5.12
C LEU A 105 -14.95 1.23 4.02
N GLN A 106 -16.28 1.35 4.13
CA GLN A 106 -17.22 0.82 3.15
C GLN A 106 -17.02 1.45 1.78
N HIS A 107 -16.85 2.78 1.69
CA HIS A 107 -16.62 3.45 0.41
C HIS A 107 -15.33 2.97 -0.28
N VAL A 108 -14.25 2.79 0.48
CA VAL A 108 -13.00 2.27 -0.08
C VAL A 108 -13.15 0.82 -0.55
N GLU A 109 -13.87 -0.01 0.20
CA GLU A 109 -14.19 -1.39 -0.16
C GLU A 109 -15.04 -1.46 -1.43
N ASP A 110 -16.13 -0.70 -1.50
CA ASP A 110 -17.04 -0.66 -2.65
C ASP A 110 -16.31 -0.21 -3.93
N GLU A 111 -15.46 0.81 -3.82
CA GLU A 111 -14.63 1.26 -4.94
C GLU A 111 -13.59 0.21 -5.36
N LEU A 112 -13.03 -0.56 -4.42
CA LEU A 112 -12.09 -1.63 -4.73
C LEU A 112 -12.81 -2.76 -5.48
N VAL A 113 -13.99 -3.18 -5.01
CA VAL A 113 -14.84 -4.18 -5.67
C VAL A 113 -15.22 -3.72 -7.08
N ASN A 114 -15.60 -2.46 -7.25
CA ASN A 114 -15.92 -1.89 -8.56
C ASN A 114 -14.68 -1.88 -9.48
N THR A 115 -13.52 -1.45 -8.97
CA THR A 115 -12.26 -1.43 -9.72
C THR A 115 -11.85 -2.84 -10.16
N MET A 116 -11.93 -3.82 -9.25
CA MET A 116 -11.66 -5.22 -9.55
C MET A 116 -12.60 -5.76 -10.64
N SER A 117 -13.89 -5.44 -10.55
CA SER A 117 -14.89 -5.85 -11.55
C SER A 117 -14.57 -5.28 -12.95
N LEU A 118 -14.18 -4.00 -13.02
CA LEU A 118 -13.79 -3.34 -14.27
C LEU A 118 -12.49 -3.89 -14.86
N CYS A 119 -11.57 -4.34 -14.01
CA CYS A 119 -10.31 -4.95 -14.42
C CYS A 119 -10.40 -6.47 -14.66
N GLY A 120 -11.58 -7.08 -14.47
CA GLY A 120 -11.78 -8.52 -14.65
C GLY A 120 -11.18 -9.41 -13.56
N CYS A 121 -10.97 -8.87 -12.35
CA CYS A 121 -10.49 -9.61 -11.19
C CYS A 121 -11.66 -10.01 -10.28
N ASN A 122 -11.87 -11.31 -10.06
CA ASN A 122 -12.88 -11.81 -9.12
C ASN A 122 -12.34 -12.00 -7.70
N ARG A 123 -11.01 -12.05 -7.55
CA ARG A 123 -10.32 -12.23 -6.28
C ARG A 123 -9.10 -11.33 -6.21
N VAL A 124 -8.71 -10.93 -5.00
CA VAL A 124 -7.52 -10.09 -4.77
C VAL A 124 -6.25 -10.73 -5.36
N ALA A 125 -6.15 -12.07 -5.33
CA ALA A 125 -5.03 -12.81 -5.89
C ALA A 125 -4.89 -12.69 -7.43
N GLU A 126 -5.92 -12.21 -8.12
CA GLU A 126 -5.91 -11.97 -9.58
C GLU A 126 -5.44 -10.56 -9.93
N ILE A 127 -5.19 -9.71 -8.93
CA ILE A 127 -4.62 -8.38 -9.15
C ILE A 127 -3.12 -8.54 -9.37
N THR A 128 -2.67 -8.33 -10.61
CA THR A 128 -1.27 -8.51 -11.02
C THR A 128 -0.64 -7.20 -11.49
N PRO A 129 0.71 -7.11 -11.52
CA PRO A 129 1.41 -5.93 -12.01
C PRO A 129 1.05 -5.52 -13.45
N SER A 130 0.56 -6.44 -14.29
CA SER A 130 0.17 -6.13 -15.67
C SER A 130 -1.10 -5.27 -15.78
N LEU A 131 -1.86 -5.12 -14.69
CA LEU A 131 -3.10 -4.33 -14.66
C LEU A 131 -2.86 -2.85 -14.39
N VAL A 132 -1.62 -2.46 -14.09
CA VAL A 132 -1.23 -1.07 -13.84
C VAL A 132 -0.02 -0.71 -14.68
N MET A 133 0.10 0.57 -15.03
CA MET A 133 1.24 1.11 -15.74
C MET A 133 1.67 2.40 -15.07
N HIS A 134 2.97 2.53 -14.80
CA HIS A 134 3.51 3.77 -14.26
C HIS A 134 3.47 4.87 -15.32
N GLU A 135 3.22 6.12 -14.91
CA GLU A 135 3.03 7.24 -15.85
C GLU A 135 4.23 7.43 -16.80
N SER A 136 5.44 7.21 -16.31
CA SER A 136 6.66 7.31 -17.14
C SER A 136 6.66 6.33 -18.33
N GLN A 137 6.01 5.18 -18.19
CA GLN A 137 5.90 4.17 -19.25
C GLN A 137 4.78 4.47 -20.24
N VAL A 138 3.77 5.23 -19.83
CA VAL A 138 2.69 5.71 -20.72
C VAL A 138 3.25 6.78 -21.65
N LYS A 139 3.95 7.77 -21.07
CA LYS A 139 4.54 8.89 -21.83
C LYS A 139 5.58 8.45 -22.86
N SER A 140 6.30 7.36 -22.62
CA SER A 140 7.26 6.83 -23.58
C SER A 140 6.63 6.12 -24.79
N LYS A 141 5.32 5.85 -24.75
CA LYS A 141 4.57 5.12 -25.80
C LYS A 141 3.68 6.03 -26.65
N LEU A 142 3.56 7.30 -26.29
CA LEU A 142 2.84 8.35 -27.02
C LEU A 142 3.85 9.22 -27.77
#